data_AF-A0A1Q4FIA9-F1
#
_entry.id   AF-A0A1Q4FIA9-F1
#
_cell.length_a   1.000
_cell.length_b   1.000
_cell.length_c   1.000
_cell.angle_alpha   90.00
_cell.angle_beta   90.00
_cell.angle_gamma   90.00
#
_symmetry.space_group_name_H-M   'P 1'
#
loop_
_entity.id
_entity.type
_entity.pdbx_description
1 polymer ?
#
loop_
_entity_poly.entity_id
_entity_poly.type
_entity_poly.pdbx_seq_one_letter_code
_entity_poly.pdbx_strand_id
1 'polypeptide(L)'
;MSAGTGKTFSLVTVLEVASGRKLNNDRLDGVVELMSHIVGRPLMTHVLPRYQAGCAAWLLATYPQLGAAAELARDIRAEDMSAWLARQREKYGDAFQISPVPAAERAILGG
;
A
#
# COMPACT_ATOMS: atom_id res chain seq x y z
N MET A 1 -5.57 -10.48 23.48
CA MET A 1 -5.84 -9.72 22.25
C MET A 1 -4.55 -9.03 21.85
N SER A 2 -3.75 -9.62 20.96
CA SER A 2 -2.54 -8.95 20.48
C SER A 2 -2.91 -8.11 19.26
N ALA A 3 -3.23 -6.84 19.49
CA ALA A 3 -3.23 -5.85 18.42
C ALA A 3 -1.79 -5.77 17.91
N GLY A 4 -1.53 -6.26 16.71
CA GLY A 4 -0.19 -6.23 16.13
C GLY A 4 0.28 -4.77 16.03
N THR A 5 1.45 -4.49 16.60
CA THR A 5 2.08 -3.16 16.58
C THR A 5 2.16 -2.67 15.13
N GLY A 6 1.72 -1.44 14.88
CA GLY A 6 1.77 -0.85 13.55
C GLY A 6 3.21 -0.85 13.02
N LYS A 7 3.38 -1.14 11.73
CA LYS A 7 4.68 -1.05 11.03
C LYS A 7 4.70 0.18 10.14
N THR A 8 5.86 0.80 10.03
CA THR A 8 6.04 1.99 9.21
C THR A 8 6.41 1.63 7.78
N PHE A 9 5.69 2.18 6.81
CA PHE A 9 5.93 2.01 5.38
C PHE A 9 6.06 3.35 4.68
N SER A 10 6.83 3.39 3.59
CA SER A 10 6.99 4.61 2.79
C SER A 10 5.71 4.98 2.04
N LEU A 11 5.51 6.27 1.78
CA LEU A 11 4.41 6.74 0.93
C LEU A 11 4.38 6.01 -0.42
N VAL A 12 5.55 5.82 -1.03
CA VAL A 12 5.68 5.15 -2.33
C VAL A 12 5.10 3.74 -2.26
N THR A 13 5.53 2.95 -1.27
CA THR A 13 5.05 1.57 -1.08
C THR A 13 3.54 1.52 -0.84
N VAL A 14 3.01 2.45 -0.03
CA VAL A 14 1.57 2.54 0.24
C VAL A 14 0.79 2.88 -1.03
N LEU A 15 1.26 3.84 -1.82
CA LEU A 15 0.63 4.22 -3.08
C LEU A 15 0.75 3.13 -4.15
N GLU A 16 1.85 2.37 -4.19
CA GLU A 16 1.96 1.21 -5.10
C GLU A 16 0.89 0.15 -4.79
N VAL A 17 0.69 -0.18 -3.51
CA VAL A 17 -0.36 -1.12 -3.12
C VAL A 17 -1.75 -0.55 -3.34
N ALA A 18 -1.99 0.70 -2.96
CA ALA A 18 -3.31 1.34 -3.09
C ALA A 18 -3.72 1.55 -4.57
N SER A 19 -2.78 1.88 -5.45
CA SER A 19 -3.06 2.12 -6.88
C SER A 19 -3.01 0.85 -7.72
N GLY A 20 -2.26 -0.17 -7.29
CA GLY A 20 -1.93 -1.35 -8.10
C GLY A 20 -0.87 -1.08 -9.18
N ARG A 21 -0.25 0.11 -9.17
CA ARG A 21 0.78 0.50 -10.15
C ARG A 21 2.15 0.54 -9.49
N LYS A 22 3.17 0.08 -10.21
CA LYS A 22 4.57 0.26 -9.86
C LYS A 22 4.99 1.74 -10.01
N LEU A 23 5.43 2.38 -8.94
CA LEU A 23 5.84 3.78 -8.85
C LEU A 23 7.35 3.93 -8.63
N ASN A 24 8.03 2.86 -8.21
CA ASN A 24 9.47 2.79 -8.05
C ASN A 24 10.01 1.51 -8.71
N ASN A 25 11.17 1.61 -9.36
CA ASN A 25 11.87 0.46 -9.94
C ASN A 25 12.55 -0.46 -8.92
N ASP A 26 12.86 0.04 -7.72
CA ASP A 26 13.93 -0.56 -6.93
C ASP A 26 13.53 -1.67 -5.96
N ARG A 27 12.29 -1.74 -5.43
CA ARG A 27 12.01 -2.71 -4.33
C ARG A 27 10.59 -3.25 -4.31
N LEU A 28 10.39 -4.38 -5.01
CA LEU A 28 9.23 -5.25 -4.81
C LEU A 28 9.11 -5.72 -3.35
N ASP A 29 10.25 -5.79 -2.63
CA ASP A 29 10.33 -6.22 -1.23
C ASP A 29 9.42 -5.40 -0.30
N GLY A 30 9.33 -4.08 -0.52
CA GLY A 30 8.46 -3.23 0.30
C GLY A 30 6.98 -3.54 0.10
N VAL A 31 6.56 -3.81 -1.14
CA VAL A 31 5.18 -4.20 -1.48
C VAL A 31 4.85 -5.56 -0.87
N VAL A 32 5.75 -6.55 -1.00
CA VAL A 32 5.60 -7.87 -0.38
C VAL A 32 5.47 -7.74 1.14
N GLU A 33 6.33 -6.95 1.77
CA GLU A 33 6.31 -6.76 3.22
C GLU A 33 5.02 -6.08 3.68
N LEU A 34 4.60 -5.00 3.01
CA LEU A 34 3.37 -4.28 3.34
C LEU A 34 2.15 -5.19 3.23
N MET A 35 2.01 -5.90 2.12
CA MET A 35 0.86 -6.80 1.92
C MET A 35 0.89 -7.98 2.90
N SER A 36 2.07 -8.54 3.19
CA SER A 36 2.23 -9.59 4.20
C SER A 36 1.85 -9.11 5.60
N HIS A 37 2.21 -7.86 5.93
CA HIS A 37 1.84 -7.24 7.19
C HIS A 37 0.33 -7.00 7.29
N ILE A 38 -0.29 -6.45 6.24
CA ILE A 38 -1.75 -6.25 6.17
C ILE A 38 -2.50 -7.57 6.34
N VAL A 39 -2.13 -8.62 5.59
CA VAL A 39 -2.77 -9.94 5.71
C VAL A 39 -2.45 -10.63 7.04
N GLY A 40 -1.34 -10.26 7.68
CA GLY A 40 -0.87 -10.87 8.92
C GLY A 40 -0.25 -12.26 8.71
N ARG A 41 0.23 -12.54 7.49
CA ARG A 41 1.02 -13.74 7.16
C ARG A 41 1.99 -13.44 6.01
N PRO A 42 3.14 -14.13 5.93
CA PRO A 42 4.04 -14.00 4.79
C PRO A 42 3.33 -14.35 3.47
N LEU A 43 3.44 -13.46 2.48
CA LEU A 43 2.97 -13.71 1.12
C LEU A 43 4.16 -13.96 0.20
N MET A 44 3.94 -14.78 -0.82
CA MET A 44 4.87 -14.92 -1.94
C MET A 44 4.46 -13.98 -3.08
N THR A 45 5.44 -13.54 -3.87
CA THR A 45 5.21 -12.59 -4.98
C THR A 45 4.12 -13.04 -5.95
N HIS A 46 4.01 -14.35 -6.21
CA HIS A 46 3.01 -14.91 -7.12
C HIS A 46 1.57 -14.87 -6.59
N VAL A 47 1.36 -14.75 -5.27
CA VAL A 47 0.00 -14.62 -4.70
C VAL A 47 -0.42 -13.16 -4.49
N LEU A 48 0.50 -12.20 -4.54
CA LEU A 48 0.19 -10.79 -4.32
C LEU A 48 -1.00 -10.29 -5.17
N PRO A 49 -1.10 -10.61 -6.48
CA PRO A 49 -2.22 -10.13 -7.29
C PRO A 49 -3.61 -10.51 -6.74
N ARG A 50 -3.73 -11.64 -6.02
CA ARG A 50 -4.99 -12.08 -5.41
C ARG A 50 -5.40 -11.18 -4.23
N TYR A 51 -4.43 -10.74 -3.44
CA TYR A 51 -4.66 -9.90 -2.27
C TYR A 51 -4.65 -8.40 -2.59
N GLN A 52 -4.24 -8.01 -3.79
CA GLN A 52 -4.04 -6.62 -4.18
C GLN A 52 -5.29 -5.77 -3.95
N ALA A 53 -6.44 -6.20 -4.47
CA ALA A 53 -7.69 -5.44 -4.39
C ALA A 53 -8.14 -5.25 -2.94
N GLY A 54 -8.04 -6.30 -2.12
CA GLY A 54 -8.37 -6.27 -0.71
C GLY A 54 -7.45 -5.37 0.11
N CYS A 55 -6.13 -5.49 -0.10
CA CYS A 55 -5.15 -4.62 0.55
C CYS A 55 -5.33 -3.15 0.15
N ALA A 56 -5.61 -2.88 -1.14
CA ALA A 56 -5.88 -1.53 -1.62
C ALA A 56 -7.14 -0.95 -0.96
N ALA A 57 -8.24 -1.70 -0.91
CA ALA A 57 -9.47 -1.28 -0.25
C ALA A 57 -9.26 -0.98 1.24
N TRP A 58 -8.52 -1.85 1.95
CA TRP A 58 -8.16 -1.63 3.35
C TRP A 58 -7.34 -0.36 3.56
N LEU A 59 -6.30 -0.14 2.75
CA LEU A 59 -5.46 1.04 2.83
C LEU A 59 -6.26 2.31 2.57
N LEU A 60 -7.15 2.32 1.58
CA LEU A 60 -7.96 3.49 1.26
C LEU A 60 -9.08 3.75 2.29
N ALA A 61 -9.59 2.71 2.95
CA ALA A 61 -10.49 2.86 4.10
C ALA A 61 -9.76 3.45 5.32
N THR A 62 -8.50 3.06 5.54
CA THR A 62 -7.68 3.53 6.66
C THR A 62 -7.08 4.92 6.43
N TYR A 63 -6.71 5.23 5.17
CA TYR A 63 -6.12 6.50 4.75
C TYR A 63 -6.89 7.10 3.56
N PRO A 64 -8.14 7.57 3.77
CA PRO A 64 -8.97 8.12 2.68
C PRO A 64 -8.32 9.28 1.94
N GLN A 65 -7.43 10.05 2.60
CA GLN A 65 -6.69 11.15 2.00
C GLN A 65 -5.78 10.72 0.84
N LEU A 66 -5.40 9.43 0.79
CA LEU A 66 -4.59 8.89 -0.31
C LEU A 66 -5.42 8.48 -1.52
N GLY A 67 -6.76 8.43 -1.45
CA GLY A 67 -7.62 7.97 -2.54
C GLY A 67 -7.38 8.72 -3.85
N ALA A 68 -7.40 10.05 -3.80
CA ALA A 68 -7.14 10.87 -4.99
C ALA A 68 -5.71 10.66 -5.53
N ALA A 69 -4.73 10.46 -4.66
CA ALA A 69 -3.35 10.21 -5.08
C ALA A 69 -3.17 8.81 -5.69
N ALA A 70 -3.85 7.79 -5.15
CA ALA A 70 -3.84 6.43 -5.68
C ALA A 70 -4.51 6.34 -7.06
N GLU A 71 -5.60 7.08 -7.30
CA GLU A 71 -6.21 7.18 -8.64
C GLU A 71 -5.25 7.87 -9.62
N LEU A 72 -4.72 9.06 -9.27
CA LEU A 72 -3.77 9.79 -10.13
C LEU A 72 -2.48 8.99 -10.39
N ALA A 73 -2.05 8.17 -9.44
CA ALA A 73 -0.90 7.30 -9.60
C ALA A 73 -1.07 6.35 -10.80
N ARG A 74 -2.29 5.96 -11.18
CA ARG A 74 -2.54 5.06 -12.32
C ARG A 74 -2.22 5.71 -13.68
N ASP A 75 -2.32 7.03 -13.75
CA ASP A 75 -2.23 7.77 -15.03
C ASP A 75 -0.96 8.64 -15.16
N ILE A 76 -0.21 8.87 -14.07
CA ILE A 76 1.01 9.69 -14.11
C ILE A 76 2.04 9.13 -15.11
N ARG A 77 2.70 9.98 -15.91
CA ARG A 77 3.71 9.50 -16.86
C ARG A 77 5.02 9.18 -16.12
N ALA A 78 5.80 8.24 -16.66
CA ALA A 78 7.05 7.81 -16.02
C ALA A 78 8.05 8.97 -15.82
N GLU A 79 8.13 9.88 -16.80
CA GLU A 79 8.96 11.09 -16.74
C GLU A 79 8.55 12.08 -15.64
N ASP A 80 7.26 12.11 -15.29
CA ASP A 80 6.70 13.02 -14.27
C ASP A 80 6.67 12.38 -12.86
N MET A 81 6.91 11.07 -12.77
CA MET A 81 6.73 10.27 -11.56
C MET A 81 7.50 10.80 -10.36
N SER A 82 8.78 11.13 -10.54
CA SER A 82 9.65 11.59 -9.44
C SER A 82 9.18 12.93 -8.86
N ALA A 83 8.87 13.90 -9.72
CA ALA A 83 8.37 15.20 -9.32
C ALA A 83 6.98 15.09 -8.65
N TRP A 84 6.12 14.23 -9.18
CA TRP A 84 4.82 13.95 -8.60
C TRP A 84 4.92 13.32 -7.20
N LEU A 85 5.79 12.32 -7.03
CA LEU A 85 6.05 11.67 -5.74
C LEU A 85 6.59 12.66 -4.71
N ALA A 86 7.49 13.55 -5.09
CA ALA A 86 8.01 14.60 -4.19
C ALA A 86 6.87 15.49 -3.65
N ARG A 87 5.92 15.88 -4.51
CA ARG A 87 4.73 16.65 -4.09
C ARG A 87 3.80 15.85 -3.19
N GLN A 88 3.62 14.55 -3.45
CA GLN A 88 2.79 13.72 -2.57
C GLN A 88 3.44 13.53 -1.19
N ARG A 89 4.78 13.42 -1.12
CA ARG A 89 5.54 13.36 0.14
C ARG A 89 5.40 14.64 0.94
N GLU A 90 5.47 15.79 0.28
CA GLU A 90 5.25 17.08 0.93
C GLU A 90 3.82 17.20 1.48
N LYS A 91 2.83 16.70 0.71
CA LYS A 91 1.41 16.81 1.08
C LYS A 91 0.97 15.84 2.19
N TYR A 92 1.43 14.59 2.14
CA TYR A 92 0.92 13.53 3.01
C TYR A 92 1.96 12.97 3.99
N GLY A 93 3.21 13.42 3.90
CA GLY A 93 4.35 12.82 4.59
C GLY A 93 4.95 11.65 3.82
N ASP A 94 6.13 11.19 4.27
CA ASP A 94 6.88 10.12 3.61
C ASP A 94 6.66 8.74 4.26
N ALA A 95 6.03 8.68 5.43
CA ALA A 95 5.93 7.47 6.24
C ALA A 95 4.52 7.29 6.86
N PHE A 96 3.99 6.07 6.76
CA PHE A 96 2.67 5.69 7.25
C PHE A 96 2.77 4.50 8.19
N GLN A 97 2.16 4.63 9.38
CA GLN A 97 2.10 3.54 10.35
C GLN A 97 0.88 2.66 10.08
N ILE A 98 1.08 1.53 9.39
CA ILE A 98 0.04 0.61 8.97
C ILE A 98 -0.18 -0.48 10.01
N SER A 99 -1.44 -0.67 10.42
CA SER A 99 -1.87 -1.79 11.24
C SER A 99 -2.27 -2.99 10.38
N PRO A 100 -2.04 -4.23 10.84
CA PRO A 100 -2.56 -5.41 10.16
C PRO A 100 -4.09 -5.41 10.18
N VAL A 101 -4.70 -6.09 9.21
CA VAL A 101 -6.15 -6.29 9.20
C VAL A 101 -6.54 -7.16 10.41
N PRO A 102 -7.56 -6.75 11.19
CA PRO A 102 -8.09 -7.56 12.29
C PRO A 102 -8.44 -8.97 11.81
N ALA A 103 -8.19 -9.98 12.64
CA ALA A 103 -8.41 -11.38 12.24
C ALA A 103 -9.84 -11.65 11.74
N ALA A 104 -10.84 -10.98 12.33
CA ALA A 104 -12.25 -11.06 11.93
C ALA A 104 -12.54 -10.47 10.54
N GLU A 105 -11.72 -9.52 10.09
CA GLU A 105 -11.91 -8.78 8.84
C GLU A 105 -11.06 -9.33 7.69
N ARG A 106 -10.20 -10.33 7.93
CA ARG A 106 -9.32 -10.91 6.88
C ARG A 106 -10.07 -11.46 5.67
N ALA A 107 -11.35 -11.80 5.83
CA ALA A 107 -12.22 -12.22 4.74
C ALA A 107 -12.36 -11.15 3.63
N ILE A 108 -12.19 -9.86 3.95
CA ILE A 108 -12.26 -8.76 2.97
C ILE A 108 -11.07 -8.78 1.99
N LEU A 109 -10.00 -9.52 2.29
CA LEU A 109 -8.77 -9.49 1.50
C LEU A 109 -8.78 -10.41 0.27
N GLY A 110 -9.86 -11.18 0.05
CA GLY A 110 -10.08 -11.92 -1.21
C GLY A 110 -9.13 -13.10 -1.46
N GLY A 111 -8.69 -13.78 -0.39
CA GLY A 111 -7.70 -14.86 -0.41
C GLY A 111 -8.27 -16.27 -0.48
#